data_AF-A0A7C1BE96-F1
#
_entry.id   AF-A0A7C1BE96-F1
#
_cell.length_a   1.000
_cell.length_b   1.000
_cell.length_c   1.000
_cell.angle_alpha   90.00
_cell.angle_beta   90.00
_cell.angle_gamma   90.00
#
_symmetry.space_group_name_H-M   'P 1'
#
loop_
_entity.id
_entity.type
_entity.pdbx_description
1 polymer ?
#
loop_
_entity_poly.entity_id
_entity_poly.type
_entity_poly.pdbx_seq_one_letter_code
_entity_poly.pdbx_strand_id
1 'polypeptide(L)'
;MGGISRRFSVVTTQRSGSVFFESILNSTGVIYCYPEIFYPDNIHNTWCFYNFWLKKIEEDRYNITHFRIKEILREYFDFVFDSASDREAVGVDIKYNHFDLFPYQTEVIAEKIGKMIHLVRKNILKTQISFLICERRKELGIESHVTSEVELPRLVLPLDEKLIRVLKLRRNQIVNFRKMLQRKFDYL
;
A
#
# COMPACT_ATOMS: atom_id res chain seq x y z
N MET A 1 -20.17 18.35 -16.57
CA MET A 1 -18.84 18.95 -16.31
C MET A 1 -18.19 18.11 -15.23
N GLY A 2 -17.28 17.20 -15.60
CA GLY A 2 -16.56 16.37 -14.63
C GLY A 2 -15.49 17.22 -13.97
N GLY A 3 -15.63 17.51 -12.68
CA GLY A 3 -14.56 18.10 -11.89
C GLY A 3 -13.38 17.14 -11.82
N ILE A 4 -12.14 17.66 -11.82
CA ILE A 4 -10.96 16.83 -11.60
C ILE A 4 -11.10 16.16 -10.23
N SER A 5 -11.18 14.83 -10.22
CA SER A 5 -11.25 14.06 -8.97
C SER A 5 -10.01 14.30 -8.13
N ARG A 6 -10.18 14.46 -6.81
CA ARG A 6 -9.05 14.71 -5.89
C ARG A 6 -8.24 13.42 -5.74
N ARG A 7 -6.95 13.49 -6.04
CA ARG A 7 -6.02 12.34 -5.96
C ARG A 7 -5.31 12.32 -4.61
N PHE A 8 -5.34 11.19 -3.92
CA PHE A 8 -4.62 11.01 -2.65
C PHE A 8 -3.91 9.66 -2.54
N SER A 9 -3.07 9.50 -1.51
CA SER A 9 -2.57 8.19 -1.11
C SER A 9 -2.66 7.97 0.39
N VAL A 10 -2.84 6.71 0.77
CA VAL A 10 -2.68 6.23 2.14
C VAL A 10 -1.31 5.57 2.23
N VAL A 11 -0.43 6.12 3.07
CA VAL A 11 0.94 5.63 3.23
C VAL A 11 1.10 5.01 4.60
N THR A 12 1.57 3.76 4.65
CA THR A 12 1.61 3.01 5.91
C THR A 12 2.59 1.83 5.91
N THR A 13 2.83 1.22 7.08
CA THR A 13 3.34 -0.15 7.19
C THR A 13 2.22 -1.18 7.00
N GLN A 14 2.58 -2.42 6.69
CA GLN A 14 1.70 -3.58 6.80
C GLN A 14 1.09 -3.73 8.20
N ARG A 15 -0.16 -4.23 8.27
CA ARG A 15 -0.94 -4.48 9.52
C ARG A 15 -1.21 -3.25 10.40
N SER A 16 -1.23 -2.06 9.80
CA SER A 16 -1.56 -0.80 10.48
C SER A 16 -3.06 -0.55 10.66
N GLY A 17 -3.91 -1.28 9.94
CA GLY A 17 -5.34 -1.04 9.84
C GLY A 17 -5.77 -0.30 8.57
N SER A 18 -4.90 -0.17 7.55
CA SER A 18 -5.27 0.51 6.30
C SER A 18 -6.48 -0.14 5.61
N VAL A 19 -6.56 -1.47 5.56
CA VAL A 19 -7.72 -2.19 4.98
C VAL A 19 -9.05 -1.76 5.64
N PHE A 20 -9.07 -1.57 6.96
CA PHE A 20 -10.25 -1.08 7.67
C PHE A 20 -10.52 0.41 7.37
N PHE A 21 -9.47 1.21 7.24
CA PHE A 21 -9.60 2.61 6.86
C PHE A 21 -10.12 2.76 5.42
N GLU A 22 -9.59 1.97 4.48
CA GLU A 22 -10.04 1.88 3.08
C GLU A 22 -11.50 1.45 2.99
N SER A 23 -11.94 0.47 3.79
CA SER A 23 -13.35 0.05 3.80
C SER A 23 -14.30 1.15 4.28
N ILE A 24 -13.86 1.98 5.23
CA ILE A 24 -14.61 3.17 5.65
C ILE A 24 -14.65 4.21 4.53
N LEU A 25 -13.54 4.48 3.85
CA LEU A 25 -13.51 5.43 2.73
C LEU A 25 -14.43 4.97 1.59
N ASN A 26 -14.35 3.70 1.22
CA ASN A 26 -15.10 3.13 0.10
C ASN A 26 -16.60 3.03 0.40
N SER A 27 -17.01 2.94 1.67
CA SER A 27 -18.44 2.89 2.04
C SER A 27 -19.15 4.24 1.90
N THR A 28 -18.41 5.35 1.75
CA THR A 28 -19.00 6.69 1.55
C THR A 28 -19.70 6.85 0.20
N GLY A 29 -19.33 6.03 -0.80
CA GLY A 29 -19.83 6.15 -2.17
C GLY A 29 -19.26 7.32 -2.97
N VAL A 30 -18.59 8.29 -2.35
CA VAL A 30 -17.98 9.45 -3.02
C VAL A 30 -16.45 9.40 -3.07
N ILE A 31 -15.85 8.57 -2.21
CA ILE A 31 -14.41 8.30 -2.18
C ILE A 31 -14.18 6.85 -2.57
N TYR A 32 -13.16 6.59 -3.39
CA TYR A 32 -12.67 5.24 -3.65
C TYR A 32 -11.17 5.15 -3.43
N CYS A 33 -10.71 4.13 -2.71
CA CYS A 33 -9.31 3.86 -2.42
C CYS A 33 -8.95 2.46 -2.91
N TYR A 34 -8.01 2.38 -3.85
CA TYR A 34 -7.47 1.12 -4.36
C TYR A 34 -6.53 0.50 -3.32
N PRO A 35 -6.74 -0.78 -2.96
CA PRO A 35 -5.91 -1.45 -1.96
C PRO A 35 -4.56 -1.84 -2.57
N GLU A 36 -3.47 -1.69 -1.80
CA GLU A 36 -2.11 -2.18 -2.10
C GLU A 36 -1.73 -2.33 -3.59
N ILE A 37 -1.72 -1.22 -4.32
CA ILE A 37 -1.56 -1.18 -5.78
C ILE A 37 -0.26 -1.81 -6.33
N PHE A 38 0.76 -1.93 -5.49
CA PHE A 38 2.05 -2.55 -5.78
C PHE A 38 2.24 -3.91 -5.08
N TYR A 39 1.17 -4.61 -4.72
CA TYR A 39 1.27 -5.94 -4.11
C TYR A 39 1.20 -7.04 -5.18
N PRO A 40 2.26 -7.86 -5.37
CA PRO A 40 2.32 -8.85 -6.44
C PRO A 40 1.22 -9.91 -6.37
N ASP A 41 0.78 -10.34 -5.19
CA ASP A 41 -0.28 -11.36 -5.08
C ASP A 41 -1.63 -10.86 -5.61
N ASN A 42 -1.77 -9.55 -5.82
CA ASN A 42 -2.95 -8.93 -6.44
C ASN A 42 -2.86 -8.87 -7.98
N ILE A 43 -1.91 -9.56 -8.63
CA ILE A 43 -1.68 -9.46 -10.09
C ILE A 43 -2.90 -9.75 -10.95
N HIS A 44 -3.88 -10.51 -10.46
CA HIS A 44 -5.11 -10.77 -11.21
C HIS A 44 -6.07 -9.57 -11.23
N ASN A 45 -5.90 -8.61 -10.32
CA ASN A 45 -6.72 -7.42 -10.27
C ASN A 45 -6.30 -6.43 -11.37
N THR A 46 -7.27 -5.85 -12.05
CA THR A 46 -7.05 -4.90 -13.15
C THR A 46 -6.34 -3.63 -12.72
N TRP A 47 -6.52 -3.22 -11.47
CA TRP A 47 -5.88 -2.05 -10.88
C TRP A 47 -4.47 -2.34 -10.37
N CYS A 48 -3.98 -3.58 -10.33
CA CYS A 48 -2.63 -3.88 -9.85
C CYS A 48 -1.58 -3.41 -10.86
N PHE A 49 -0.52 -2.74 -10.37
CA PHE A 49 0.56 -2.24 -11.22
C PHE A 49 1.20 -3.35 -12.07
N TYR A 50 1.45 -4.52 -11.49
CA TYR A 50 2.09 -5.62 -12.21
C TYR A 50 1.22 -6.16 -13.34
N ASN A 51 -0.10 -6.19 -13.18
CA ASN A 51 -1.02 -6.55 -14.25
C ASN A 51 -0.95 -5.54 -15.40
N PHE A 52 -1.04 -4.26 -15.07
CA PHE A 52 -0.94 -3.17 -16.03
C PHE A 52 0.39 -3.21 -16.80
N TRP A 53 1.51 -3.39 -16.08
CA TRP A 53 2.83 -3.42 -16.68
C TRP A 53 3.04 -4.64 -17.58
N LEU A 54 2.54 -5.81 -17.19
CA LEU A 54 2.56 -7.00 -18.04
C LEU A 54 1.85 -6.75 -19.37
N LYS A 55 0.65 -6.16 -19.35
CA LYS A 55 -0.08 -5.81 -20.58
C LYS A 55 0.72 -4.85 -21.46
N LYS A 56 1.35 -3.85 -20.85
CA LYS A 56 2.24 -2.92 -21.58
C LYS A 56 3.45 -3.62 -22.20
N ILE A 57 4.00 -4.64 -21.55
CA ILE A 57 5.10 -5.46 -22.08
C ILE A 57 4.63 -6.37 -23.23
N GLU A 58 3.41 -6.90 -23.14
CA GLU A 58 2.79 -7.70 -24.21
C GLU A 58 2.53 -6.86 -25.47
N GLU A 59 2.09 -5.61 -25.29
CA GLU A 59 1.91 -4.63 -26.37
C GLU A 59 3.25 -4.20 -26.99
N ASP A 60 4.25 -3.91 -26.16
CA ASP A 60 5.61 -3.57 -26.57
C ASP A 60 6.64 -4.05 -25.55
N ARG A 61 7.48 -5.01 -25.97
CA ARG A 61 8.51 -5.62 -25.13
C ARG A 61 9.54 -4.61 -24.61
N TYR A 62 9.72 -3.45 -25.25
CA TYR A 62 10.62 -2.40 -24.76
C TYR A 62 10.18 -1.80 -23.43
N ASN A 63 8.90 -1.96 -23.04
CA ASN A 63 8.37 -1.48 -21.77
C ASN A 63 8.93 -2.20 -20.53
N ILE A 64 9.66 -3.31 -20.70
CA ILE A 64 10.41 -3.95 -19.59
C ILE A 64 11.64 -3.14 -19.17
N THR A 65 12.13 -2.24 -20.03
CA THR A 65 13.38 -1.53 -19.80
C THR A 65 13.25 -0.45 -18.72
N HIS A 66 14.32 -0.24 -17.96
CA HIS A 66 14.36 0.75 -16.89
C HIS A 66 14.17 2.19 -17.38
N PHE A 67 14.43 2.49 -18.66
CA PHE A 67 14.19 3.83 -19.23
C PHE A 67 12.71 4.13 -19.38
N ARG A 68 11.88 3.09 -19.61
CA ARG A 68 10.43 3.23 -19.80
C ARG A 68 9.66 3.27 -18.48
N ILE A 69 10.22 2.74 -17.39
CA ILE A 69 9.47 2.53 -16.14
C ILE A 69 8.85 3.81 -15.56
N LYS A 70 9.51 4.96 -15.73
CA LYS A 70 8.98 6.25 -15.25
C LYS A 70 7.71 6.65 -16.00
N GLU A 71 7.69 6.45 -17.32
CA GLU A 71 6.53 6.71 -18.17
C GLU A 71 5.40 5.72 -17.88
N ILE A 72 5.73 4.43 -17.76
CA ILE A 72 4.77 3.39 -17.38
C ILE A 72 4.12 3.67 -16.03
N LEU A 73 4.89 4.12 -15.03
CA LEU A 73 4.33 4.52 -13.73
C LEU A 73 3.38 5.72 -13.86
N ARG A 74 3.70 6.72 -14.69
CA ARG A 74 2.82 7.87 -14.92
C ARG A 74 1.51 7.43 -15.58
N GLU A 75 1.60 6.67 -16.66
CA GLU A 75 0.44 6.10 -17.35
C GLU A 75 -0.42 5.25 -16.42
N TYR A 76 0.22 4.45 -15.56
CA TYR A 76 -0.48 3.63 -14.60
C TYR A 76 -1.26 4.47 -13.58
N PHE A 77 -0.67 5.52 -13.01
CA PHE A 77 -1.39 6.39 -12.09
C PHE A 77 -2.55 7.11 -12.77
N ASP A 78 -2.38 7.56 -14.02
CA ASP A 78 -3.49 8.15 -14.78
C ASP A 78 -4.60 7.10 -15.01
N PHE A 79 -4.25 5.89 -15.43
CA PHE A 79 -5.20 4.78 -15.56
C PHE A 79 -5.99 4.50 -14.26
N VAL A 80 -5.30 4.39 -13.12
CA VAL A 80 -5.95 4.12 -11.84
C VAL A 80 -6.88 5.27 -11.43
N PHE A 81 -6.43 6.51 -11.50
CA PHE A 81 -7.24 7.65 -11.09
C PHE A 81 -8.42 7.93 -12.03
N ASP A 82 -8.25 7.68 -13.33
CA ASP A 82 -9.30 7.92 -14.31
C ASP A 82 -10.36 6.81 -14.31
N SER A 83 -10.01 5.60 -13.85
CA SER A 83 -10.93 4.45 -13.75
C SER A 83 -12.05 4.63 -12.70
N ALA A 84 -11.93 5.63 -11.83
CA ALA A 84 -12.96 6.03 -10.86
C ALA A 84 -13.27 7.54 -10.97
N SER A 85 -13.29 8.06 -12.20
CA SER A 85 -13.52 9.48 -12.50
C SER A 85 -14.91 10.00 -12.11
N ASP A 86 -15.85 9.10 -11.80
CA ASP A 86 -17.17 9.41 -11.24
C ASP A 86 -17.12 9.77 -9.73
N ARG A 87 -15.98 9.57 -9.07
CA ARG A 87 -15.80 9.82 -7.63
C ARG A 87 -15.24 11.22 -7.36
N GLU A 88 -15.59 11.79 -6.21
CA GLU A 88 -15.06 13.08 -5.77
C GLU A 88 -13.58 13.01 -5.39
N ALA A 89 -13.15 11.86 -4.86
CA ALA A 89 -11.74 11.60 -4.57
C ALA A 89 -11.37 10.14 -4.83
N VAL A 90 -10.17 9.95 -5.37
CA VAL A 90 -9.60 8.63 -5.65
C VAL A 90 -8.24 8.50 -4.96
N GLY A 91 -8.08 7.41 -4.22
CA GLY A 91 -6.93 7.11 -3.39
C GLY A 91 -6.24 5.82 -3.79
N VAL A 92 -4.97 5.71 -3.40
CA VAL A 92 -4.21 4.46 -3.50
C VAL A 92 -3.54 4.16 -2.17
N ASP A 93 -3.53 2.90 -1.74
CA ASP A 93 -2.78 2.45 -0.57
C ASP A 93 -1.37 1.98 -0.96
N ILE A 94 -0.36 2.61 -0.38
CA ILE A 94 1.06 2.39 -0.65
C ILE A 94 1.78 2.05 0.65
N LYS A 95 2.34 0.84 0.72
CA LYS A 95 3.14 0.43 1.86
C LYS A 95 4.53 1.04 1.82
N TYR A 96 5.16 1.16 2.98
CA TYR A 96 6.54 1.66 3.08
C TYR A 96 7.52 0.89 2.21
N ASN A 97 7.42 -0.44 2.16
CA ASN A 97 8.25 -1.28 1.30
C ASN A 97 7.92 -1.15 -0.19
N HIS A 98 6.91 -0.35 -0.57
CA HIS A 98 6.53 -0.09 -1.95
C HIS A 98 7.05 1.25 -2.49
N PHE A 99 7.76 2.08 -1.71
CA PHE A 99 8.15 3.44 -2.13
C PHE A 99 9.38 3.52 -3.05
N ASP A 100 10.17 2.44 -3.14
CA ASP A 100 11.41 2.40 -3.91
C ASP A 100 11.59 1.06 -4.65
N LEU A 101 10.48 0.47 -5.13
CA LEU A 101 10.50 -0.75 -5.93
C LEU A 101 11.10 -0.50 -7.32
N PHE A 102 10.90 0.72 -7.83
CA PHE A 102 11.36 1.12 -9.16
C PHE A 102 12.12 2.46 -9.10
N PRO A 103 13.07 2.68 -10.03
CA PRO A 103 13.64 4.00 -10.25
C PRO A 103 12.53 5.04 -10.47
N TYR A 104 12.69 6.23 -9.90
CA TYR A 104 11.77 7.37 -10.03
C TYR A 104 10.38 7.18 -9.41
N GLN A 105 10.08 6.06 -8.76
CA GLN A 105 8.73 5.79 -8.23
C GLN A 105 8.26 6.87 -7.26
N THR A 106 9.09 7.23 -6.28
CA THR A 106 8.77 8.32 -5.33
C THR A 106 8.54 9.66 -6.04
N GLU A 107 9.26 9.96 -7.11
CA GLU A 107 9.09 11.20 -7.90
C GLU A 107 7.74 11.20 -8.61
N VAL A 108 7.39 10.10 -9.28
CA VAL A 108 6.09 9.97 -9.99
C VAL A 108 4.93 10.00 -9.00
N ILE A 109 5.06 9.37 -7.83
CA ILE A 109 4.08 9.47 -6.75
C ILE A 109 3.87 10.93 -6.36
N ALA A 110 4.94 11.73 -6.20
CA ALA A 110 4.84 13.16 -5.84
C ALA A 110 4.19 14.00 -6.94
N GLU A 111 4.44 13.66 -8.21
CA GLU A 111 3.82 14.31 -9.37
C GLU A 111 2.31 14.03 -9.45
N LYS A 112 1.89 12.79 -9.18
CA LYS A 112 0.53 12.31 -9.46
C LYS A 112 -0.42 12.38 -8.27
N ILE A 113 0.08 12.42 -7.04
CA ILE A 113 -0.73 12.43 -5.81
C ILE A 113 -0.77 13.82 -5.20
N GLY A 114 -1.97 14.39 -5.07
CA GLY A 114 -2.14 15.74 -4.51
C GLY A 114 -2.11 15.79 -2.98
N LYS A 115 -2.47 14.71 -2.29
CA LYS A 115 -2.47 14.64 -0.81
C LYS A 115 -2.01 13.29 -0.30
N MET A 116 -1.27 13.29 0.81
CA MET A 116 -0.85 12.06 1.48
C MET A 116 -1.41 11.95 2.89
N ILE A 117 -1.98 10.79 3.19
CA ILE A 117 -2.48 10.40 4.51
C ILE A 117 -1.50 9.40 5.11
N HIS A 118 -0.83 9.76 6.20
CA HIS A 118 0.13 8.87 6.87
C HIS A 118 -0.53 8.10 8.02
N LEU A 119 -0.98 6.88 7.73
CA LEU A 119 -1.64 6.04 8.72
C LEU A 119 -0.62 5.36 9.64
N VAL A 120 -0.62 5.72 10.92
CA VAL A 120 0.31 5.18 11.92
C VAL A 120 -0.42 4.51 13.07
N ARG A 121 -0.22 3.20 13.21
CA ARG A 121 -0.61 2.46 14.42
C ARG A 121 0.44 2.66 15.52
N LYS A 122 0.11 3.46 16.54
CA LYS A 122 1.02 3.83 17.64
C LYS A 122 1.57 2.62 18.42
N ASN A 123 0.75 1.58 18.62
CA ASN A 123 1.19 0.38 19.35
C ASN A 123 1.90 -0.61 18.41
N ILE A 124 3.22 -0.44 18.30
CA ILE A 124 4.10 -1.24 17.43
C ILE A 124 4.11 -2.71 17.84
N LEU A 125 4.02 -3.02 19.14
CA LEU A 125 3.97 -4.39 19.63
C LEU A 125 2.71 -5.10 19.12
N LYS A 126 1.54 -4.48 19.19
CA LYS A 126 0.29 -5.04 18.62
C LYS A 126 0.41 -5.28 17.11
N THR A 127 1.08 -4.38 16.38
CA THR A 127 1.35 -4.59 14.95
C THR A 127 2.25 -5.81 14.72
N GLN A 128 3.31 -5.97 15.52
CA GLN A 128 4.21 -7.12 15.42
C GLN A 128 3.51 -8.43 15.77
N ILE A 129 2.71 -8.46 16.84
CA ILE A 129 1.91 -9.64 17.21
C ILE A 129 0.95 -9.99 16.08
N SER A 130 0.25 -9.00 15.53
CA SER A 130 -0.67 -9.24 14.40
C SER A 130 0.04 -9.78 13.16
N PHE A 131 1.29 -9.37 12.91
CA PHE A 131 2.10 -9.90 11.84
C PHE A 131 2.46 -11.36 12.09
N LEU A 132 2.93 -11.70 13.30
CA LEU A 132 3.29 -13.07 13.66
C LEU A 132 2.08 -14.03 13.62
N ILE A 133 0.89 -13.57 14.04
CA ILE A 133 -0.36 -14.35 13.90
C ILE A 133 -0.63 -14.66 12.42
N CYS A 134 -0.44 -13.67 11.54
CA CYS A 134 -0.70 -13.83 10.11
C CYS A 134 0.28 -14.83 9.48
N GLU A 135 1.58 -14.71 9.76
CA GLU A 135 2.58 -15.65 9.27
C GLU A 135 2.33 -17.06 9.80
N ARG A 136 1.98 -17.20 11.08
CA ARG A 136 1.65 -18.51 11.66
C ARG A 136 0.42 -19.15 11.00
N ARG A 137 -0.60 -18.36 10.64
CA ARG A 137 -1.77 -18.87 9.90
C ARG A 137 -1.38 -19.34 8.51
N LYS A 138 -0.53 -18.59 7.80
CA LYS A 138 -0.02 -19.00 6.48
C LYS A 138 0.76 -20.31 6.55
N GLU A 139 1.65 -20.46 7.54
CA GLU A 139 2.39 -21.72 7.78
C GLU A 139 1.45 -22.91 8.01
N LEU A 140 0.31 -22.67 8.65
CA LEU A 140 -0.71 -23.69 8.92
C LEU A 140 -1.68 -23.90 7.75
N GLY A 141 -1.52 -23.19 6.63
CA GLY A 141 -2.46 -23.24 5.51
C GLY A 141 -3.85 -22.69 5.83
N ILE A 142 -4.00 -21.92 6.92
CA ILE A 142 -5.28 -21.33 7.31
C ILE A 142 -5.47 -20.04 6.50
N GLU A 143 -6.45 -20.05 5.60
CA GLU A 143 -6.81 -18.87 4.83
C GLU A 143 -7.26 -17.72 5.74
N SER A 144 -6.86 -16.50 5.38
CA SER A 144 -7.07 -15.31 6.23
C SER A 144 -8.53 -14.86 6.35
N HIS A 145 -9.48 -15.56 5.68
CA HIS A 145 -10.87 -15.14 5.50
C HIS A 145 -11.94 -16.23 5.75
N VAL A 146 -11.59 -17.40 6.31
CA VAL A 146 -12.57 -18.49 6.55
C VAL A 146 -13.07 -18.55 8.00
N THR A 147 -14.34 -18.16 8.14
CA THR A 147 -15.43 -18.47 9.11
C THR A 147 -15.18 -18.76 10.61
N SER A 148 -15.85 -17.91 11.41
CA SER A 148 -16.57 -18.11 12.69
C SER A 148 -15.88 -18.59 13.98
N GLU A 149 -14.88 -19.46 13.96
CA GLU A 149 -14.18 -19.87 15.21
C GLU A 149 -12.72 -20.15 14.92
N VAL A 150 -11.92 -19.09 14.72
CA VAL A 150 -10.48 -19.28 14.57
C VAL A 150 -9.89 -19.38 15.97
N GLU A 151 -9.58 -20.60 16.41
CA GLU A 151 -8.63 -20.79 17.51
C GLU A 151 -7.39 -19.95 17.19
N LEU A 152 -7.18 -18.89 17.98
CA LEU A 152 -6.02 -18.03 17.78
C LEU A 152 -4.79 -18.90 18.03
N PRO A 153 -3.87 -19.03 17.05
CA PRO A 153 -2.69 -19.84 17.26
C PRO A 153 -1.95 -19.29 18.47
N ARG A 154 -1.66 -20.16 19.44
CA ARG A 154 -0.86 -19.78 20.60
C ARG A 154 0.49 -19.30 20.10
N LEU A 155 0.79 -18.04 20.36
CA LEU A 155 2.07 -17.42 20.01
C LEU A 155 2.92 -17.30 21.25
N VAL A 156 4.05 -18.00 21.23
CA VAL A 156 5.12 -17.74 22.18
C VAL A 156 5.91 -16.56 21.63
N LEU A 157 5.78 -15.41 22.28
CA LEU A 157 6.60 -14.25 21.95
C LEU A 157 7.95 -14.42 22.63
N PRO A 158 9.05 -14.59 21.88
CA PRO A 158 10.37 -14.54 22.48
C PRO A 158 10.59 -13.12 22.99
N LEU A 159 10.59 -12.94 24.32
CA LEU A 159 10.88 -11.66 24.98
C LEU A 159 12.40 -11.46 25.04
N ASP A 160 13.03 -11.51 23.87
CA ASP A 160 14.48 -11.44 23.70
C ASP A 160 14.92 -10.14 23.03
N GLU A 161 16.24 -9.98 22.87
CA GLU A 161 16.83 -8.82 22.18
C GLU A 161 16.37 -8.72 20.71
N LYS A 162 16.01 -9.84 20.08
CA LYS A 162 15.54 -9.88 18.69
C LYS A 162 14.18 -9.17 18.58
N LEU A 163 13.25 -9.41 19.49
CA LEU A 163 11.97 -8.68 19.52
C LEU A 163 12.21 -7.17 19.69
N ILE A 164 13.05 -6.77 20.64
CA ILE A 164 13.38 -5.35 20.87
C ILE A 164 13.97 -4.72 19.61
N ARG A 165 14.88 -5.42 18.91
CA ARG A 165 15.47 -4.95 17.65
C ARG A 165 14.41 -4.76 16.57
N VAL A 166 13.48 -5.70 16.39
CA VAL A 166 12.38 -5.58 15.42
C VAL A 166 11.47 -4.39 15.73
N LEU A 167 11.12 -4.18 16.99
CA LEU A 167 10.29 -3.04 17.41
C LEU A 167 11.00 -1.70 17.16
N LYS A 168 12.31 -1.61 17.44
CA LYS A 168 13.14 -0.43 17.13
C LYS A 168 13.20 -0.17 15.63
N LEU A 169 13.42 -1.20 14.81
CA LEU A 169 13.44 -1.07 13.35
C LEU A 169 12.11 -0.54 12.80
N ARG A 170 10.98 -1.11 13.23
CA ARG A 170 9.64 -0.61 12.84
C ARG A 170 9.41 0.83 13.26
N ARG A 171 9.81 1.21 14.48
CA ARG A 171 9.71 2.61 14.96
C ARG A 171 10.53 3.54 14.07
N ASN A 172 11.77 3.17 13.78
CA ASN A 172 12.67 3.96 12.94
C ASN A 172 12.11 4.08 11.51
N GLN A 173 11.53 3.02 10.97
CA GLN A 173 10.87 3.06 9.66
C GLN A 173 9.73 4.09 9.64
N ILE A 174 8.85 4.10 10.65
CA ILE A 174 7.76 5.11 10.77
C ILE A 174 8.33 6.53 10.84
N VAL A 175 9.37 6.75 11.64
CA VAL A 175 10.01 8.07 11.80
C VAL A 175 10.66 8.53 10.50
N ASN A 176 11.39 7.65 9.82
CA ASN A 176 12.05 7.96 8.55
C ASN A 176 11.04 8.27 7.46
N PHE A 177 9.96 7.48 7.35
CA PHE A 177 8.88 7.75 6.41
C PHE A 177 8.20 9.09 6.72
N ARG A 178 7.91 9.40 7.98
CA ARG A 178 7.35 10.72 8.34
C ARG A 178 8.25 11.86 7.85
N LYS A 179 9.56 11.78 8.09
CA LYS A 179 10.52 12.79 7.64
C LYS A 179 10.58 12.90 6.12
N MET A 180 10.57 11.77 5.42
CA MET A 180 10.55 11.74 3.95
C MET A 180 9.27 12.40 3.42
N LEU A 181 8.11 12.05 4.00
CA LEU A 181 6.82 12.59 3.59
C LEU A 181 6.77 14.11 3.76
N GLN A 182 7.18 14.62 4.93
CA GLN A 182 7.24 16.06 5.22
C GLN A 182 8.17 16.85 4.29
N ARG A 183 9.18 16.21 3.68
CA ARG A 183 10.12 16.87 2.76
C ARG A 183 9.64 16.91 1.32
N LYS A 184 8.84 15.94 0.91
CA LYS A 184 8.53 15.67 -0.50
C LYS A 184 7.06 15.90 -0.87
N PHE A 185 6.17 16.00 0.11
CA PHE A 185 4.73 16.00 -0.13
C PHE A 185 4.00 16.97 0.80
N ASP A 186 2.88 17.51 0.32
CA ASP A 186 1.91 18.21 1.17
C ASP A 186 1.22 17.19 2.09
N TYR A 187 1.63 17.23 3.36
CA TYR A 187 1.32 16.25 4.40
C TYR A 187 0.25 16.79 5.37
N LEU A 188 -0.81 16.00 5.60
CA LEU A 188 -1.79 16.20 6.69
C LEU A 188 -1.57 15.18 7.81
#